data_AF-Q6F839-F1
#
_entry.id   AF-Q6F839-F1
#
_cell.length_a   1.000
_cell.length_b   1.000
_cell.length_c   1.000
_cell.angle_alpha   90.00
_cell.angle_beta   90.00
_cell.angle_gamma   90.00
#
_symmetry.space_group_name_H-M   'P 1'
#
loop_
_entity.id
_entity.type
_entity.pdbx_description
1 polymer ?
#
loop_
_entity_poly.entity_id
_entity_poly.type
_entity_poly.pdbx_seq_one_letter_code
_entity_poly.pdbx_strand_id
1 'polypeptide(L)'
;MRVVFLRMNKALFYTHRCMIVLYAMMLVLAWIIFIQHGKSDTFTVLILLTAIYGGMFFLHFKASNEVKNGTEVGKTLSQGLGCLLLLGFPIGTVVGVFILINTRKKKWQTSTLYASNPHESV
;
A
#
# COMPACT_ATOMS: atom_id res chain seq x y z
N MET A 1 -30.38 -10.70 12.49
CA MET A 1 -29.40 -9.82 11.79
C MET A 1 -28.03 -10.50 11.89
N ARG A 2 -27.41 -10.93 10.78
CA ARG A 2 -26.05 -11.51 10.83
C ARG A 2 -25.03 -10.36 10.86
N VAL A 3 -24.29 -10.22 11.95
CA VAL A 3 -23.17 -9.27 12.03
C VAL A 3 -21.97 -9.92 11.32
N VAL A 4 -21.54 -9.35 10.20
CA VAL A 4 -20.37 -9.83 9.46
C VAL A 4 -19.15 -9.03 9.91
N PHE A 5 -18.20 -9.69 10.58
CA PHE A 5 -16.90 -9.10 10.87
C PHE A 5 -15.94 -9.36 9.71
N LEU A 6 -15.40 -8.29 9.14
CA LEU A 6 -14.35 -8.35 8.12
C LEU A 6 -12.97 -8.40 8.80
N ARG A 7 -12.20 -9.43 8.49
CA ARG A 7 -10.81 -9.54 8.93
C ARG A 7 -9.91 -8.81 7.94
N MET A 8 -9.20 -7.79 8.43
CA MET A 8 -8.22 -7.02 7.68
C MET A 8 -7.17 -7.91 7.00
N ASN A 9 -6.92 -7.66 5.71
CA ASN A 9 -5.79 -8.25 5.01
C ASN A 9 -4.47 -7.67 5.54
N LYS A 10 -3.89 -8.36 6.52
CA LYS A 10 -2.61 -7.99 7.16
C LYS A 10 -1.47 -7.89 6.14
N ALA A 11 -1.40 -8.83 5.19
CA ALA A 11 -0.32 -8.85 4.20
C ALA A 11 -0.33 -7.57 3.36
N LEU A 12 -1.49 -7.19 2.82
CA LEU A 12 -1.65 -5.98 2.02
C LEU A 12 -1.38 -4.71 2.84
N PHE A 13 -1.87 -4.66 4.08
CA PHE A 13 -1.61 -3.54 5.00
C PHE A 13 -0.11 -3.34 5.23
N TYR A 14 0.62 -4.42 5.57
CA TYR A 14 2.06 -4.33 5.81
C TYR A 14 2.86 -4.08 4.54
N THR A 15 2.41 -4.55 3.37
CA THR A 15 3.03 -4.17 2.10
C THR A 15 2.97 -2.67 1.89
N HIS A 16 1.81 -2.03 2.08
CA HIS A 16 1.74 -0.58 1.99
C HIS A 16 2.60 0.12 3.03
N ARG A 17 2.64 -0.37 4.28
CA ARG A 17 3.51 0.19 5.33
C ARG A 17 5.00 0.07 5.00
N CYS A 18 5.42 -1.05 4.41
CA CYS A 18 6.78 -1.23 3.93
C CYS A 18 7.11 -0.21 2.82
N MET A 19 6.20 -0.01 1.86
CA MET A 19 6.39 0.98 0.80
C MET A 19 6.45 2.42 1.33
N ILE A 20 5.65 2.76 2.35
CA ILE A 20 5.74 4.07 3.02
C ILE A 20 7.14 4.31 3.57
N VAL A 21 7.69 3.33 4.30
CA VAL A 21 9.05 3.42 4.86
C VAL A 21 10.09 3.55 3.75
N LEU A 22 9.98 2.74 2.70
CA LEU A 22 10.89 2.81 1.55
C LEU A 22 10.89 4.20 0.91
N TYR A 23 9.70 4.74 0.56
CA TYR A 23 9.61 6.04 -0.09
C TYR A 23 10.02 7.20 0.81
N ALA A 24 9.72 7.14 2.11
CA ALA A 24 10.23 8.12 3.08
C ALA A 24 11.75 8.08 3.17
N MET A 25 12.35 6.89 3.25
CA MET A 25 13.80 6.72 3.32
C MET A 25 14.49 7.23 2.05
N MET A 26 13.95 6.91 0.87
CA MET A 26 14.48 7.41 -0.40
C MET A 26 14.40 8.93 -0.50
N LEU A 27 13.30 9.54 -0.03
CA LEU A 27 13.15 10.98 -0.02
C LEU A 27 14.15 11.66 0.92
N VAL A 28 14.30 11.13 2.14
CA VAL A 28 15.31 11.63 3.11
C VAL A 28 16.72 11.53 2.53
N LEU A 29 17.05 10.40 1.90
CA LEU A 29 18.35 10.21 1.26
C LEU A 29 18.58 11.22 0.12
N ALA A 30 17.57 11.47 -0.72
CA ALA A 30 17.66 12.46 -1.79
C ALA A 30 17.95 13.87 -1.25
N TRP A 31 17.29 14.26 -0.16
CA TRP A 31 17.55 15.54 0.51
C TRP A 31 18.96 15.60 1.13
N ILE A 32 19.43 14.54 1.79
CA ILE A 32 20.79 14.48 2.34
C ILE A 32 21.84 14.64 1.23
N ILE A 33 21.70 13.89 0.13
CA ILE A 33 22.61 13.96 -1.01
C ILE A 33 22.62 15.37 -1.60
N PHE A 34 21.45 15.99 -1.77
CA PHE A 34 21.34 17.35 -2.29
C PHE A 34 21.98 18.38 -1.34
N ILE A 35 21.80 18.27 -0.03
CA ILE A 35 22.41 19.19 0.93
C ILE A 35 23.95 19.08 0.88
N GLN A 36 24.48 17.88 0.69
CA GLN A 36 25.93 17.63 0.68
C GLN A 36 26.61 17.94 -0.66
N HIS A 37 25.94 17.67 -1.78
CA HIS A 37 26.55 17.67 -3.11
C HIS A 37 25.73 18.43 -4.17
N GLY A 38 24.57 18.96 -3.80
CA GLY A 38 23.65 19.64 -4.70
C GLY A 38 24.23 20.94 -5.24
N LYS A 39 23.80 21.28 -6.44
CA LYS A 39 24.11 22.54 -7.13
C LYS A 39 22.79 23.26 -7.40
N SER A 40 22.84 24.55 -7.70
CA SER A 40 21.63 25.35 -7.93
C SER A 40 20.78 24.84 -9.10
N ASP A 41 21.41 24.27 -10.13
CA ASP A 41 20.74 23.69 -11.30
C ASP A 41 20.03 22.36 -11.02
N THR A 42 20.38 21.65 -9.94
CA THR A 42 19.73 20.38 -9.55
C THR A 42 18.51 20.58 -8.64
N PHE A 43 18.19 21.80 -8.23
CA PHE A 43 17.06 22.08 -7.34
C PHE A 43 15.71 21.67 -7.94
N THR A 44 15.49 21.96 -9.23
CA THR A 44 14.26 21.55 -9.94
C THR A 44 14.07 20.03 -9.92
N VAL A 45 15.17 19.28 -10.05
CA VAL A 45 15.14 17.81 -9.98
C VAL A 45 14.76 17.34 -8.58
N LEU A 46 15.30 17.98 -7.52
CA LEU A 46 14.93 17.65 -6.14
C LEU A 46 13.45 17.88 -5.85
N ILE A 47 12.88 18.98 -6.36
CA ILE A 47 11.44 19.26 -6.22
C ILE A 47 10.61 18.19 -6.93
N LEU A 48 10.99 17.79 -8.14
CA LEU A 48 10.31 16.71 -8.86
C LEU A 48 10.39 15.38 -8.10
N LEU A 49 11.57 15.01 -7.60
CA LEU A 49 11.73 13.81 -6.77
C LEU A 49 10.89 13.88 -5.49
N THR A 50 10.80 15.06 -4.87
CA THR A 50 9.96 15.28 -3.70
C THR A 50 8.48 15.08 -4.02
N ALA A 51 8.00 15.59 -5.16
CA ALA A 51 6.63 15.38 -5.59
C ALA A 51 6.33 13.89 -5.86
N ILE A 52 7.24 13.19 -6.54
CA ILE A 52 7.06 11.76 -6.87
C ILE A 52 7.09 10.91 -5.61
N TYR A 53 8.15 10.99 -4.80
CA TYR A 53 8.30 10.15 -3.62
C TYR A 53 7.33 10.54 -2.51
N GLY A 54 7.07 11.83 -2.31
CA GLY A 54 6.07 12.32 -1.37
C GLY A 54 4.66 11.91 -1.78
N GLY A 55 4.34 11.99 -3.07
CA GLY A 55 3.07 11.49 -3.63
C GLY A 55 2.90 9.98 -3.40
N MET A 56 3.92 9.18 -3.72
CA MET A 56 3.89 7.73 -3.50
C MET A 56 3.77 7.36 -2.02
N PHE A 57 4.51 8.05 -1.14
CA PHE A 57 4.36 7.92 0.31
C PHE A 57 2.91 8.17 0.74
N PHE A 58 2.32 9.28 0.30
CA PHE A 58 0.96 9.67 0.66
C PHE A 58 -0.08 8.65 0.17
N LEU A 59 0.04 8.21 -1.08
CA LEU A 59 -0.88 7.23 -1.66
C LEU A 59 -0.81 5.88 -0.93
N HIS A 60 0.40 5.40 -0.59
CA HIS A 60 0.54 4.17 0.20
C HIS A 60 0.05 4.34 1.65
N PHE A 61 0.25 5.51 2.26
CA PHE A 61 -0.31 5.83 3.57
C PHE A 61 -1.83 5.76 3.57
N LYS A 62 -2.48 6.46 2.62
CA LYS A 62 -3.92 6.44 2.42
C LYS A 62 -4.42 5.02 2.16
N ALA A 63 -3.79 4.27 1.25
CA ALA A 63 -4.15 2.89 0.96
C ALA A 63 -4.07 2.00 2.21
N SER A 64 -3.03 2.14 3.03
CA SER A 64 -2.90 1.36 4.26
C SER A 64 -4.04 1.62 5.26
N ASN A 65 -4.45 2.89 5.42
CA ASN A 65 -5.53 3.25 6.34
C ASN A 65 -6.89 2.75 5.83
N GLU A 66 -7.12 2.85 4.53
CA GLU A 66 -8.36 2.34 3.91
C GLU A 66 -8.42 0.81 3.90
N VAL A 67 -7.29 0.11 3.71
CA VAL A 67 -7.20 -1.37 3.86
C VAL A 67 -7.51 -1.79 5.30
N LYS A 68 -7.06 -1.01 6.29
CA LYS A 68 -7.39 -1.25 7.71
C LYS A 68 -8.89 -1.16 7.98
N ASN A 69 -9.57 -0.26 7.28
CA ASN A 69 -11.01 -0.05 7.38
C ASN A 69 -11.83 -0.94 6.43
N GLY A 70 -11.18 -1.66 5.52
CA GLY A 70 -11.82 -2.58 4.57
C GLY A 70 -12.66 -1.92 3.47
N THR A 71 -12.42 -0.64 3.17
CA THR A 71 -13.27 0.14 2.25
C THR A 71 -13.03 -0.19 0.77
N GLU A 72 -14.04 -0.03 -0.09
CA GLU A 72 -13.83 -0.20 -1.53
C GLU A 72 -12.85 0.85 -2.11
N VAL A 73 -12.76 2.04 -1.50
CA VAL A 73 -11.75 3.05 -1.86
C VAL A 73 -10.34 2.50 -1.66
N GLY A 74 -10.09 1.83 -0.53
CA GLY A 74 -8.80 1.19 -0.26
C GLY A 74 -8.44 0.16 -1.30
N LYS A 75 -9.42 -0.61 -1.78
CA LYS A 75 -9.23 -1.64 -2.79
C LYS A 75 -8.87 -1.05 -4.15
N THR A 76 -9.65 -0.09 -4.62
CA THR A 76 -9.42 0.60 -5.89
C THR A 76 -8.07 1.32 -5.86
N LEU A 77 -7.73 2.00 -4.77
CA LEU A 77 -6.45 2.67 -4.60
C LEU A 77 -5.27 1.67 -4.61
N SER A 78 -5.43 0.55 -3.90
CA SER A 78 -4.43 -0.53 -3.89
C SER A 78 -4.22 -1.11 -5.29
N GLN A 79 -5.28 -1.30 -6.06
CA GLN A 79 -5.19 -1.79 -7.44
C GLN A 79 -4.47 -0.80 -8.34
N GLY A 80 -4.81 0.49 -8.26
CA GLY A 80 -4.11 1.54 -9.00
C GLY A 80 -2.62 1.58 -8.69
N LEU A 81 -2.25 1.54 -7.41
CA LEU A 81 -0.85 1.46 -6.98
C LEU A 81 -0.18 0.17 -7.43
N GLY A 82 -0.90 -0.96 -7.40
CA GLY A 82 -0.44 -2.24 -7.91
C GLY A 82 -0.08 -2.17 -9.39
N CYS A 83 -0.95 -1.59 -10.22
CA CYS A 83 -0.70 -1.37 -11.65
C CYS A 83 0.47 -0.42 -11.89
N LEU A 84 0.55 0.69 -11.15
CA LEU A 84 1.65 1.65 -11.27
C LEU A 84 3.01 0.99 -10.98
N LEU A 85 3.06 0.15 -9.93
CA LEU A 85 4.27 -0.57 -9.56
C LEU A 85 4.72 -1.60 -10.61
N LEU A 86 3.83 -2.09 -11.49
CA LEU A 86 4.22 -2.99 -12.58
C LEU A 86 5.28 -2.37 -13.52
N LEU A 87 5.33 -1.04 -13.61
CA LEU A 87 6.32 -0.30 -14.41
C LEU A 87 7.72 -0.27 -13.78
N GLY A 88 7.86 -0.56 -12.49
CA GLY A 88 9.12 -0.46 -11.73
C GLY A 88 10.00 -1.73 -11.79
N PHE A 89 10.07 -2.41 -12.93
CA PHE A 89 10.73 -3.71 -13.09
C PHE A 89 12.17 -3.75 -12.53
N PRO A 90 12.61 -4.84 -11.87
CA PRO A 90 11.82 -6.04 -11.54
C PRO A 90 11.09 -5.97 -10.19
N ILE A 91 11.63 -5.20 -9.23
CA ILE A 91 11.17 -5.19 -7.83
C ILE A 91 9.75 -4.63 -7.76
N GLY A 92 9.49 -3.51 -8.44
CA GLY A 92 8.16 -2.92 -8.51
C GLY A 92 7.14 -3.91 -9.06
N THR A 93 7.49 -4.65 -10.10
CA THR A 93 6.60 -5.64 -10.71
C THR A 93 6.18 -6.73 -9.72
N VAL A 94 7.13 -7.28 -8.97
CA VAL A 94 6.82 -8.31 -7.96
C VAL A 94 5.87 -7.76 -6.88
N VAL A 95 6.14 -6.56 -6.37
CA VAL A 95 5.28 -5.91 -5.36
C VAL A 95 3.91 -5.56 -5.93
N GLY A 96 3.85 -5.07 -7.17
CA GLY A 96 2.62 -4.72 -7.87
C GLY A 96 1.71 -5.94 -8.06
N VAL A 97 2.26 -7.04 -8.58
CA VAL A 97 1.55 -8.33 -8.70
C VAL A 97 1.06 -8.82 -7.34
N PHE A 98 1.90 -8.72 -6.30
CA PHE A 98 1.52 -9.11 -4.94
C PHE A 98 0.30 -8.31 -4.43
N ILE A 99 0.29 -6.99 -4.62
CA ILE A 99 -0.83 -6.12 -4.24
C ILE A 99 -2.10 -6.51 -5.02
N LEU A 100 -1.98 -6.72 -6.34
CA LEU A 100 -3.12 -7.09 -7.19
C LEU A 100 -3.72 -8.45 -6.80
N ILE A 101 -2.89 -9.43 -6.41
CA ILE A 101 -3.38 -10.71 -5.90
C ILE A 101 -4.15 -10.53 -4.59
N ASN A 102 -3.66 -9.66 -3.70
CA ASN A 102 -4.26 -9.43 -2.39
C ASN A 102 -5.52 -8.56 -2.40
N THR A 103 -5.81 -7.88 -3.51
CA THR A 103 -7.06 -7.12 -3.71
C THR A 103 -8.18 -7.92 -4.39
N ARG A 104 -7.91 -9.16 -4.81
CA ARG A 104 -8.95 -10.07 -5.35
C ARG A 104 -10.03 -10.34 -4.30
N LYS A 105 -11.29 -10.55 -4.72
CA LYS A 105 -12.45 -10.76 -3.85
C LYS A 105 -12.20 -11.77 -2.71
N LYS A 106 -11.49 -12.87 -2.99
CA LYS A 106 -11.15 -13.91 -2.01
C LYS A 106 -10.19 -13.45 -0.89
N LYS A 107 -9.39 -12.40 -1.13
CA LYS A 107 -8.30 -11.93 -0.24
C LYS A 107 -8.46 -10.50 0.28
N TRP A 108 -9.32 -9.68 -0.32
CA TRP A 108 -9.46 -8.25 0.04
C TRP A 108 -9.70 -8.07 1.55
N GLN A 109 -10.75 -8.70 2.07
CA GLN A 109 -11.13 -8.73 3.48
C GLN A 109 -11.81 -10.09 3.70
N THR A 110 -11.23 -10.97 4.53
CA THR A 110 -11.83 -12.29 4.76
C THR A 110 -13.00 -12.12 5.72
N SER A 111 -14.21 -12.45 5.29
CA SER A 111 -15.37 -12.51 6.17
C SER A 111 -15.20 -13.69 7.13
N THR A 112 -14.99 -13.41 8.41
CA THR A 112 -15.19 -14.41 9.46
C THR A 112 -16.68 -14.49 9.74
N LEU A 113 -17.36 -15.42 9.07
CA LEU A 113 -18.63 -15.92 9.59
C LEU A 113 -18.28 -16.63 10.90
N TYR A 114 -18.64 -16.05 12.04
CA TYR A 114 -18.68 -16.82 13.27
C TYR A 114 -19.57 -18.03 13.01
N ALA A 115 -18.99 -19.22 13.05
CA ALA A 115 -19.72 -20.48 13.17
C ALA A 115 -20.38 -20.47 14.55
N SER A 116 -21.52 -19.79 14.67
CA SER A 116 -22.32 -19.76 15.90
C SER A 116 -23.44 -20.79 15.82
N ASN A 117 -23.15 -22.04 15.43
CA ASN A 117 -24.06 -23.17 15.64
C ASN A 117 -23.26 -24.44 16.00
N PRO A 118 -22.93 -24.66 17.28
CA PRO A 118 -22.63 -25.98 17.81
C PRO A 118 -23.89 -26.71 18.35
N HIS A 119 -25.08 -26.46 17.78
CA HIS A 119 -26.27 -27.27 18.06
C HIS A 119 -26.47 -28.34 16.98
N GLU A 120 -25.56 -29.30 16.93
CA GLU A 120 -25.91 -30.69 16.64
C GLU A 120 -25.26 -31.55 17.72
N SER A 121 -25.92 -31.55 18.88
CA SER A 121 -25.81 -32.61 19.88
C SER A 121 -26.77 -33.73 19.48
N VAL A 122 -26.23 -34.85 18.99
CA VAL A 122 -26.73 -36.20 19.23
C VAL A 122 -25.53 -37.08 19.50
#